data_AF-A0AAD3MUI9-F1
#
_entry.id   AF-A0AAD3MUI9-F1
#
_cell.length_a   1.000
_cell.length_b   1.000
_cell.length_c   1.000
_cell.angle_alpha   90.00
_cell.angle_beta   90.00
_cell.angle_gamma   90.00
#
_symmetry.space_group_name_H-M   'P 1'
#
loop_
_entity.id
_entity.type
_entity.pdbx_description
1 polymer ?
#
loop_
_entity_poly.entity_id
_entity_poly.type
_entity_poly.pdbx_seq_one_letter_code
_entity_poly.pdbx_strand_id
1 'polypeptide(L)'
;MSHIVVMAVVMLWPSYVLVVLFLVPAAHCQEESQGLYCVNDFVNNVSCTWNSTAVAPGVDCWIYGAKETWTYEGNKRVYIIITRGCKLKQHRTSPPGCSFVFDKEEFNCYDVMPNISVKCNGELLESLENYEPGFHIKMNPP
;
A
#
# COMPACT_ATOMS: atom_id res chain seq x y z
N MET A 1 18.27 44.95 45.71
CA MET A 1 19.02 43.79 45.18
C MET A 1 18.07 42.89 44.42
N SER A 2 18.23 42.83 43.10
CA SER A 2 17.89 41.76 42.16
C SER A 2 16.45 41.22 42.03
N HIS A 3 15.55 42.02 41.45
CA HIS A 3 14.34 41.51 40.76
C HIS A 3 14.60 40.97 39.33
N ILE A 4 15.86 40.98 38.87
CA ILE A 4 16.22 40.63 37.48
C ILE A 4 16.53 39.12 37.33
N VAL A 5 16.75 38.39 38.42
CA VAL A 5 17.24 36.99 38.37
C VAL A 5 16.12 35.96 38.20
N VAL A 6 14.85 36.31 38.43
CA VAL A 6 13.75 35.31 38.44
C VAL A 6 13.11 35.09 37.06
N MET A 7 13.33 35.98 36.07
CA MET A 7 12.73 35.83 34.73
C MET A 7 13.61 35.11 33.70
N ALA A 8 14.68 34.42 34.11
CA ALA A 8 15.54 33.68 33.19
C ALA A 8 15.20 32.17 33.09
N VAL A 9 14.40 31.61 34.00
CA VAL A 9 14.27 30.13 34.12
C VAL A 9 12.94 29.58 33.57
N VAL A 10 12.00 30.42 33.11
CA VAL A 10 10.63 29.97 32.77
C VAL A 10 10.33 29.91 31.26
N MET A 11 11.27 30.24 30.37
CA MET A 11 10.99 30.34 28.93
C MET A 11 11.74 29.34 28.03
N LEU A 12 12.46 28.35 28.60
CA LEU A 12 13.31 27.43 27.83
C LEU A 12 12.76 26.01 27.69
N TRP A 13 11.52 25.75 28.09
CA TRP A 13 10.88 24.43 27.94
C TRP A 13 9.87 24.24 26.79
N PRO A 14 9.30 25.28 26.11
CA PRO A 14 8.39 25.01 25.00
C PRO A 14 9.10 24.75 23.66
N SER A 15 10.40 25.05 23.55
CA SER A 15 11.15 24.92 22.29
C SER A 15 11.59 23.49 21.97
N TYR A 16 11.71 22.61 22.96
CA TYR A 16 12.10 21.21 22.73
C TYR A 16 10.95 20.32 22.22
N VAL A 17 9.70 20.67 22.54
CA VAL A 17 8.52 19.90 22.07
C VAL A 17 8.29 20.11 20.57
N LEU A 18 8.63 21.28 20.04
CA LEU A 18 8.52 21.56 18.61
C LEU A 18 9.56 20.80 17.78
N VAL A 19 10.80 20.66 18.26
CA VAL A 19 11.88 20.03 17.47
C VAL A 19 11.65 18.52 17.29
N VAL A 20 10.98 17.84 18.23
CA VAL A 20 10.67 16.41 18.11
C VAL A 20 9.58 16.14 17.08
N LEU A 21 8.65 17.08 16.86
CA LEU A 21 7.59 16.95 15.85
C LEU A 21 8.08 17.12 14.41
N PHE A 22 9.26 17.72 14.20
CA PHE A 22 9.86 17.90 12.87
C PHE A 22 10.86 16.81 12.47
N LEU A 23 11.10 15.82 13.34
CA LEU A 23 11.98 14.68 13.05
C LEU A 23 11.21 13.43 12.60
N VAL A 24 9.99 13.59 12.09
CA VAL A 24 9.36 12.51 11.32
C VAL A 24 10.07 12.49 9.96
N PRO A 25 10.73 11.40 9.56
CA PRO A 25 11.16 11.24 8.18
C PRO A 25 9.88 11.19 7.34
N ALA A 26 9.47 12.34 6.81
CA ALA A 26 8.47 12.44 5.77
C ALA A 26 9.12 11.97 4.47
N ALA A 27 9.28 10.65 4.35
CA ALA A 27 9.43 9.89 3.12
C ALA A 27 9.84 8.47 3.51
N HIS A 28 8.85 7.62 3.80
CA HIS A 28 9.02 6.24 3.38
C HIS A 28 9.01 6.31 1.85
N CYS A 29 10.18 6.55 1.24
CA CYS A 29 10.37 6.35 -0.18
C CYS A 29 10.17 4.85 -0.40
N GLN A 30 8.93 4.45 -0.66
CA GLN A 30 8.68 3.16 -1.28
C GLN A 30 9.54 3.16 -2.54
N GLU A 31 10.27 2.07 -2.79
CA GLU A 31 10.87 1.88 -4.10
C GLU A 31 9.75 2.07 -5.12
N GLU A 32 9.84 3.15 -5.91
CA GLU A 32 8.89 3.40 -6.98
C GLU A 32 8.99 2.21 -7.91
N SER A 33 7.97 1.38 -7.90
CA SER A 33 7.87 0.29 -8.84
C SER A 33 7.83 0.89 -10.26
N GLN A 34 8.38 0.16 -11.23
CA GLN A 34 8.58 0.62 -12.60
C GLN A 34 7.29 0.79 -13.44
N GLY A 35 6.14 0.95 -12.78
CA GLY A 35 4.86 1.26 -13.41
C GLY A 35 3.63 0.74 -12.68
N LEU A 36 3.78 -0.19 -11.73
CA LEU A 36 2.66 -0.77 -10.97
C LEU A 36 2.26 0.11 -9.77
N TYR A 37 1.10 0.75 -9.89
CA TYR A 37 0.52 1.56 -8.83
C TYR A 37 -0.81 0.97 -8.36
N CYS A 38 -0.97 0.76 -7.05
CA CYS A 38 -2.16 0.16 -6.46
C CYS A 38 -2.71 0.97 -5.27
N VAL A 39 -4.02 1.19 -5.27
CA VAL A 39 -4.77 1.76 -4.15
C VAL A 39 -5.90 0.84 -3.74
N ASN A 40 -6.38 0.96 -2.51
CA ASN A 40 -7.46 0.13 -1.99
C ASN A 40 -8.60 0.98 -1.40
N ASP A 41 -9.78 0.39 -1.24
CA ASP A 41 -10.94 1.04 -0.60
C ASP A 41 -10.97 0.85 0.93
N PHE A 42 -9.92 0.25 1.50
CA PHE A 42 -9.80 -0.17 2.90
C PHE A 42 -10.89 -1.14 3.40
N VAL A 43 -11.71 -1.65 2.49
CA VAL A 43 -12.68 -2.72 2.76
C VAL A 43 -12.06 -4.02 2.30
N ASN A 44 -12.01 -4.28 0.99
CA ASN A 44 -11.48 -5.54 0.45
C ASN A 44 -11.09 -5.47 -1.04
N ASN A 45 -11.19 -4.29 -1.66
CA ASN A 45 -10.91 -4.07 -3.06
C ASN A 45 -9.56 -3.38 -3.23
N VAL A 46 -8.74 -3.93 -4.12
CA VAL A 46 -7.51 -3.30 -4.58
C VAL A 46 -7.66 -2.98 -6.07
N SER A 47 -7.41 -1.73 -6.42
CA SER A 47 -7.42 -1.21 -7.78
C SER A 47 -6.02 -0.81 -8.18
N CYS A 48 -5.54 -1.38 -9.28
CA CYS A 48 -4.19 -1.16 -9.77
C CYS A 48 -4.18 -0.62 -11.19
N THR A 49 -3.19 0.21 -11.48
CA THR A 49 -2.81 0.64 -12.82
C THR A 49 -1.38 0.22 -13.08
N TRP A 50 -1.08 -0.15 -14.32
CA TRP A 50 0.26 -0.55 -14.72
C TRP A 50 0.67 0.19 -15.99
N ASN A 51 1.70 1.02 -15.87
CA ASN A 51 2.23 1.81 -16.98
C ASN A 51 3.67 1.42 -17.27
N SER A 52 3.85 0.38 -18.09
CA SER A 52 5.17 -0.12 -18.49
C SER A 52 5.29 -0.19 -20.01
N THR A 53 6.50 0.09 -20.51
CA THR A 53 6.87 -0.12 -21.93
C THR A 53 7.39 -1.54 -22.18
N ALA A 54 7.48 -2.39 -21.15
CA ALA A 54 8.03 -3.73 -21.25
C ALA A 54 7.24 -4.68 -22.15
N VAL A 55 5.97 -4.35 -22.47
CA VAL A 55 5.06 -5.24 -23.17
C VAL A 55 4.35 -4.53 -24.31
N ALA A 56 4.28 -5.20 -25.47
CA ALA A 56 3.56 -4.72 -26.63
C ALA A 56 2.03 -4.70 -26.41
N PRO A 57 1.28 -3.80 -27.08
CA PRO A 57 -0.17 -3.79 -27.02
C PRO A 57 -0.79 -5.15 -27.40
N GLY A 58 -1.80 -5.60 -26.65
CA GLY A 58 -2.57 -6.80 -26.95
C GLY A 58 -2.09 -8.10 -26.29
N VAL A 59 -1.00 -8.06 -25.51
CA VAL A 59 -0.54 -9.20 -24.70
C VAL A 59 -1.49 -9.45 -23.52
N ASP A 60 -1.70 -10.72 -23.18
CA ASP A 60 -2.56 -11.10 -22.04
C ASP A 60 -1.81 -10.91 -20.72
N CYS A 61 -2.14 -9.82 -20.03
CA CYS A 61 -1.55 -9.45 -18.75
C CYS A 61 -2.58 -9.48 -17.63
N TRP A 62 -2.13 -9.89 -16.45
CA TRP A 62 -2.92 -10.05 -15.25
C TRP A 62 -2.18 -9.47 -14.05
N ILE A 63 -2.92 -8.86 -13.13
CA ILE A 63 -2.41 -8.46 -11.82
C ILE A 63 -2.93 -9.47 -10.80
N TYR A 64 -2.06 -9.89 -9.88
CA TYR A 64 -2.39 -10.79 -8.77
C TYR A 64 -1.98 -10.16 -7.45
N GLY A 65 -2.87 -10.16 -6.46
CA GLY A 65 -2.56 -9.84 -5.08
C GLY A 65 -2.65 -11.09 -4.20
N ALA A 66 -1.66 -11.26 -3.33
CA ALA A 66 -1.64 -12.27 -2.29
C ALA A 66 -1.94 -11.63 -0.93
N LYS A 67 -2.76 -12.30 -0.11
CA LYS A 67 -3.09 -11.89 1.25
C LYS A 67 -2.98 -13.10 2.18
N GLU A 68 -2.34 -12.93 3.33
CA GLU A 68 -2.40 -13.91 4.40
C GLU A 68 -3.74 -13.80 5.12
N THR A 69 -4.43 -14.92 5.28
CA THR A 69 -5.63 -15.05 6.09
C THR A 69 -5.53 -16.33 6.92
N TRP A 70 -6.61 -16.74 7.56
CA TRP A 70 -6.65 -17.90 8.40
C TRP A 70 -7.95 -18.68 8.20
N THR A 71 -7.87 -19.99 8.38
CA THR A 71 -9.02 -20.89 8.40
C THR A 71 -8.96 -21.79 9.63
N TYR A 72 -10.05 -22.47 9.94
CA TYR A 72 -10.09 -23.50 10.99
C TYR A 72 -9.89 -24.88 10.36
N GLU A 73 -8.84 -25.57 10.80
CA GLU A 73 -8.68 -27.00 10.58
C GLU A 73 -8.99 -27.72 11.90
N GLY A 74 -10.23 -28.22 12.01
CA GLY A 74 -10.78 -28.68 13.29
C GLY A 74 -10.88 -27.52 14.28
N ASN A 75 -10.16 -27.61 15.40
CA ASN A 75 -10.16 -26.58 16.45
C ASN A 75 -8.91 -25.67 16.42
N LYS A 76 -8.07 -25.79 15.38
CA LYS A 76 -6.83 -25.00 15.25
C LYS A 76 -7.00 -23.96 14.16
N ARG A 77 -6.54 -22.73 14.43
CA ARG A 77 -6.40 -21.67 13.43
C ARG A 77 -5.12 -21.93 12.64
N VAL A 78 -5.25 -22.03 11.32
CA VAL A 78 -4.16 -22.25 10.37
C VAL A 78 -4.10 -21.06 9.43
N TYR A 79 -2.90 -20.50 9.25
CA TYR A 79 -2.67 -19.40 8.32
C TYR A 79 -2.51 -19.93 6.89
N ILE A 80 -3.15 -19.25 5.94
CA ILE A 80 -3.14 -19.59 4.52
C ILE A 80 -2.92 -18.33 3.70
N ILE A 81 -2.32 -18.49 2.52
CA ILE A 81 -2.24 -17.40 1.54
C ILE A 81 -3.35 -17.59 0.52
N ILE A 82 -4.18 -16.56 0.37
CA ILE A 82 -5.15 -16.47 -0.72
C ILE A 82 -4.62 -15.53 -1.80
N THR A 83 -4.86 -15.91 -3.05
CA THR A 83 -4.46 -15.09 -4.21
C THR A 83 -5.70 -14.71 -5.01
N ARG A 84 -5.81 -13.44 -5.34
CA ARG A 84 -6.86 -12.89 -6.19
C ARG A 84 -6.21 -12.14 -7.33
N GLY A 85 -6.87 -12.10 -8.49
CA GLY A 85 -6.30 -11.43 -9.64
C GLY A 85 -7.35 -10.94 -10.62
N CYS A 86 -6.90 -10.05 -11.48
CA CYS A 86 -7.72 -9.42 -12.50
C CYS A 86 -6.93 -9.27 -13.80
N LYS A 87 -7.65 -9.36 -14.92
CA LYS A 87 -7.07 -9.13 -16.24
C LYS A 87 -6.91 -7.63 -16.47
N LEU A 88 -5.71 -7.22 -16.86
CA LEU A 88 -5.42 -5.83 -17.22
C LEU A 88 -6.21 -5.44 -18.47
N LYS A 89 -6.87 -4.29 -18.41
CA LYS A 89 -7.62 -3.72 -19.52
C LYS A 89 -7.26 -2.26 -19.67
N GLN A 90 -6.97 -1.85 -20.91
CA GLN A 90 -6.84 -0.44 -21.23
C GLN A 90 -8.22 0.16 -21.46
N HIS A 91 -8.53 1.25 -20.75
CA HIS A 91 -9.77 1.99 -20.96
C HIS A 91 -9.46 3.36 -21.57
N ARG A 92 -9.78 3.53 -22.86
CA ARG A 92 -9.48 4.75 -23.61
C ARG A 92 -7.98 5.07 -23.56
N THR A 93 -7.61 6.28 -23.14
CA THR A 93 -6.24 6.77 -23.04
C THR A 93 -5.63 6.61 -21.65
N SER A 94 -6.34 6.01 -20.68
CA SER A 94 -5.76 5.77 -19.36
C SER A 94 -4.74 4.64 -19.43
N PRO A 95 -3.76 4.60 -18.50
CA PRO A 95 -2.96 3.41 -18.29
C PRO A 95 -3.84 2.16 -18.12
N PRO A 96 -3.40 0.98 -18.59
CA PRO A 96 -4.06 -0.28 -18.30
C PRO A 96 -4.25 -0.47 -16.80
N GLY A 97 -5.42 -0.93 -16.40
CA GLY A 97 -5.73 -1.16 -15.00
C GLY A 97 -6.81 -2.20 -14.80
N CYS A 98 -6.91 -2.68 -13.57
CA CYS A 98 -7.98 -3.55 -13.14
C CYS A 98 -8.09 -3.56 -11.61
N SER A 99 -9.17 -4.16 -11.10
CA SER A 99 -9.40 -4.30 -9.67
C SER A 99 -9.68 -5.76 -9.32
N PHE A 100 -9.21 -6.19 -8.15
CA PHE A 100 -9.51 -7.51 -7.59
C PHE A 100 -9.98 -7.36 -6.14
N VAL A 101 -10.79 -8.33 -5.69
CA VAL A 101 -11.45 -8.29 -4.38
C VAL A 101 -11.08 -9.55 -3.59
N PHE A 102 -10.72 -9.38 -2.33
CA PHE A 102 -10.60 -10.49 -1.38
C PHE A 102 -11.94 -10.73 -0.70
N ASP A 103 -12.80 -11.54 -1.34
CA ASP A 103 -14.13 -11.84 -0.81
C ASP A 103 -14.07 -12.30 0.65
N LYS A 104 -14.87 -11.66 1.52
CA LYS A 104 -14.99 -11.94 2.96
C LYS A 104 -13.76 -11.63 3.82
N GLU A 105 -12.73 -11.00 3.25
CA GLU A 105 -11.49 -10.69 3.95
C GLU A 105 -11.26 -9.18 3.99
N GLU A 106 -11.67 -8.54 5.08
CA GLU A 106 -11.48 -7.10 5.24
C GLU A 106 -10.03 -6.72 5.54
N PHE A 107 -9.62 -5.51 5.12
CA PHE A 107 -8.33 -4.96 5.48
C PHE A 107 -8.34 -4.40 6.90
N ASN A 108 -7.23 -4.57 7.60
CA ASN A 108 -6.94 -3.85 8.83
C ASN A 108 -5.67 -2.99 8.68
N CYS A 109 -5.47 -2.06 9.63
CA CYS A 109 -4.35 -1.11 9.58
C CYS A 109 -2.96 -1.74 9.83
N TYR A 110 -2.90 -3.01 10.19
CA TYR A 110 -1.67 -3.79 10.40
C TYR A 110 -1.48 -4.87 9.33
N ASP A 111 -2.38 -4.96 8.35
CA ASP A 111 -2.25 -5.93 7.28
C ASP A 111 -1.04 -5.61 6.42
N VAL A 112 -0.28 -6.65 6.10
CA VAL A 112 0.81 -6.59 5.14
C VAL A 112 0.52 -7.65 4.08
N MET A 113 0.22 -7.21 2.87
CA MET A 113 0.08 -8.11 1.74
C MET A 113 1.48 -8.51 1.26
N PRO A 114 1.82 -9.81 1.22
CA PRO A 114 3.16 -10.23 0.86
C PRO A 114 3.55 -9.78 -0.55
N ASN A 115 2.62 -9.83 -1.52
CA ASN A 115 2.92 -9.55 -2.91
C ASN A 115 1.70 -9.01 -3.69
N ILE A 116 1.92 -7.99 -4.53
CA ILE A 116 1.08 -7.68 -5.68
C ILE A 116 1.95 -7.73 -6.93
N SER A 117 1.63 -8.58 -7.90
CA SER A 117 2.47 -8.82 -9.09
C SER A 117 1.74 -8.68 -10.41
N VAL A 118 2.48 -8.25 -11.44
CA VAL A 118 2.05 -8.27 -12.84
C VAL A 118 2.65 -9.47 -13.54
N LYS A 119 1.79 -10.27 -14.19
CA LYS A 119 2.21 -11.36 -15.07
C LYS A 119 1.64 -11.19 -16.47
N CYS A 120 2.48 -11.30 -17.48
CA CYS A 120 2.09 -11.24 -18.89
C CYS A 120 2.55 -12.52 -19.59
N ASN A 121 1.66 -13.21 -20.30
CA ASN A 121 1.94 -14.53 -20.90
C ASN A 121 2.55 -15.55 -19.90
N GLY A 122 2.22 -15.41 -18.61
CA GLY A 122 2.75 -16.27 -17.54
C GLY A 122 4.11 -15.84 -16.96
N GLU A 123 4.80 -14.87 -17.58
CA GLU A 123 6.07 -14.33 -17.08
C GLU A 123 5.82 -13.22 -16.04
N LEU A 124 6.55 -13.25 -14.93
CA LEU A 124 6.52 -12.21 -13.89
C LEU A 124 7.34 -11.01 -14.36
N LEU A 125 6.72 -9.83 -14.43
CA LEU A 125 7.40 -8.62 -14.90
C LEU A 125 7.69 -7.63 -13.77
N GLU A 126 6.81 -7.56 -12.78
CA GLU A 126 6.92 -6.58 -11.70
C GLU A 126 6.18 -7.08 -10.46
N SER A 127 6.68 -6.72 -9.28
CA SER A 127 5.98 -6.93 -8.03
C SER A 127 6.18 -5.81 -7.01
N LEU A 128 5.14 -5.58 -6.21
CA LEU A 128 5.17 -4.84 -4.96
C LEU A 128 5.22 -5.85 -3.84
N GLU A 129 6.32 -5.89 -3.09
CA GLU A 129 6.43 -6.71 -1.88
C GLU A 129 5.98 -5.90 -0.67
N ASN A 130 5.42 -6.58 0.35
CA ASN A 130 5.02 -5.98 1.62
C ASN A 130 4.08 -4.76 1.45
N TYR A 131 3.07 -4.88 0.59
CA TYR A 131 2.09 -3.82 0.39
C TYR A 131 1.21 -3.65 1.64
N GLU A 132 1.28 -2.48 2.27
CA GLU A 132 0.53 -2.13 3.48
C GLU A 132 -0.75 -1.36 3.10
N PRO A 133 -1.96 -1.97 3.17
CA PRO A 133 -3.17 -1.31 2.70
C PRO A 133 -3.46 0.02 3.40
N GLY A 134 -3.09 0.15 4.69
CA GLY A 134 -3.26 1.36 5.47
C GLY A 134 -2.57 2.61 4.90
N PHE A 135 -1.50 2.44 4.11
CA PHE A 135 -0.77 3.55 3.47
C PHE A 135 -1.23 3.85 2.04
N HIS A 136 -2.15 3.05 1.48
CA HIS A 136 -2.54 3.12 0.07
C HIS A 136 -4.06 3.27 -0.11
N ILE A 137 -4.74 3.86 0.87
CA ILE A 137 -6.18 4.04 0.84
C ILE A 137 -6.55 5.09 -0.21
N LYS A 138 -7.52 4.77 -1.07
CA LYS A 138 -8.08 5.70 -2.04
C LYS A 138 -8.91 6.76 -1.30
N MET A 139 -8.33 7.94 -1.13
CA MET A 139 -8.94 9.04 -0.39
C MET A 139 -10.07 9.77 -1.14
N ASN A 140 -10.12 9.65 -2.47
CA ASN A 140 -11.13 10.32 -3.29
C ASN A 140 -12.20 9.32 -3.78
N PRO A 141 -13.50 9.65 -3.67
CA PRO A 141 -14.55 8.85 -4.28
C PRO A 141 -14.42 8.85 -5.82
N PRO A 142 -14.98 7.82 -6.51
CA PRO A 142 -15.06 7.78 -7.97
C PRO A 142 -15.93 8.90 -8.56
#